data_AF-A0A1V3XUD7-F1
#
_entry.id   AF-A0A1V3XUD7-F1
#
_cell.length_a   1.000
_cell.length_b   1.000
_cell.length_c   1.000
_cell.angle_alpha   90.00
_cell.angle_beta   90.00
_cell.angle_gamma   90.00
#
_symmetry.space_group_name_H-M   'P 1'
#
loop_
_entity.id
_entity.type
_entity.pdbx_description
1 polymer ?
#
loop_
_entity_poly.entity_id
_entity_poly.type
_entity_poly.pdbx_seq_one_letter_code
_entity_poly.pdbx_strand_id
1 'polypeptide(L)'
;MRRLAAGDGPIDVVSDQTGSPTYVADLAAALLEVAGAGVPGGVLHAANEGAVSRFAQACAVFEECGADPRRVRPVSSAQFPRPAPRPSYSALGGRPGPRPA
;
A
#
# COMPACT_ATOMS: atom_id res chain seq x y z
N MET A 1 3.68 -2.69 -11.35
CA MET A 1 4.79 -1.71 -11.36
C MET A 1 6.05 -2.21 -12.05
N ARG A 2 6.70 -3.30 -11.60
CA ARG A 2 7.94 -3.81 -12.26
C ARG A 2 7.88 -3.95 -13.79
N ARG A 3 6.77 -4.46 -14.34
CA ARG A 3 6.56 -4.52 -15.81
C ARG A 3 6.52 -3.13 -16.48
N LEU A 4 5.95 -2.12 -15.81
CA LEU A 4 5.91 -0.74 -16.31
C LEU A 4 7.29 -0.08 -16.20
N ALA A 5 8.03 -0.35 -15.13
CA ALA A 5 9.41 0.11 -14.95
C ALA A 5 10.34 -0.40 -16.07
N ALA A 6 10.11 -1.63 -16.55
CA ALA A 6 10.86 -2.24 -17.65
C ALA A 6 10.52 -1.69 -19.05
N GLY A 7 9.43 -0.95 -19.22
CA GLY A 7 9.16 -0.20 -20.46
C GLY A 7 9.83 1.18 -20.42
N ASP A 8 9.57 2.02 -21.42
CA ASP A 8 10.22 3.35 -21.55
C ASP A 8 9.27 4.55 -21.35
N GLY A 9 7.96 4.33 -21.45
CA GLY A 9 6.96 5.40 -21.40
C GLY A 9 6.74 6.00 -20.00
N PRO A 10 6.20 7.23 -19.91
CA PRO A 10 5.72 7.79 -18.65
C PRO A 10 4.47 7.04 -18.16
N ILE A 11 4.24 7.05 -16.85
CA ILE A 11 3.03 6.50 -16.23
C ILE A 11 2.41 7.53 -15.29
N ASP A 12 1.08 7.60 -15.30
CA ASP A 12 0.32 8.46 -14.41
C ASP A 12 -0.15 7.64 -13.20
N VAL A 13 0.14 8.13 -11.99
CA VAL A 13 -0.18 7.43 -10.75
C VAL A 13 -0.84 8.39 -9.76
N VAL A 14 -1.98 7.97 -9.22
CA VAL A 14 -2.76 8.77 -8.27
C VAL A 14 -1.92 9.15 -7.05
N SER A 15 -1.96 10.42 -6.69
CA SER A 15 -1.17 11.01 -5.60
C SER A 15 -2.00 11.30 -4.34
N ASP A 16 -3.33 11.26 -4.46
CA ASP A 16 -4.32 11.56 -3.43
C ASP A 16 -4.94 10.31 -2.78
N GLN A 17 -4.34 9.13 -3.00
CA GLN A 17 -4.70 7.87 -2.32
C GLN A 17 -3.50 7.35 -1.53
N THR A 18 -3.64 7.34 -0.20
CA THR A 18 -2.60 6.95 0.77
C THR A 18 -2.95 5.62 1.43
N GLY A 19 -1.98 4.73 1.56
CA GLY A 19 -2.13 3.44 2.24
C GLY A 19 -0.80 2.92 2.78
N SER A 20 -0.81 1.69 3.28
CA SER A 20 0.39 1.00 3.78
C SER A 20 0.65 -0.21 2.89
N PRO A 21 1.66 -0.19 2.01
CA PRO A 21 2.08 -1.36 1.24
C PRO A 21 2.42 -2.52 2.16
N THR A 22 1.91 -3.72 1.89
CA THR A 22 2.18 -4.91 2.70
C THR A 22 2.90 -5.96 1.88
N TYR A 23 4.09 -6.36 2.33
CA TYR A 23 4.84 -7.46 1.75
C TYR A 23 4.24 -8.80 2.19
N VAL A 24 4.12 -9.73 1.24
CA VAL A 24 3.39 -10.99 1.47
C VAL A 24 4.09 -11.89 2.49
N ALA A 25 5.43 -11.86 2.56
CA ALA A 25 6.16 -12.70 3.52
C ALA A 25 5.94 -12.21 4.96
N ASP A 26 5.92 -10.89 5.16
CA ASP A 26 5.65 -10.30 6.48
C ASP A 26 4.21 -10.59 6.92
N LEU A 27 3.24 -10.48 6.00
CA LEU A 27 1.85 -10.87 6.29
C LEU A 27 1.74 -12.36 6.64
N ALA A 28 2.42 -13.24 5.91
CA ALA A 28 2.42 -14.67 6.18
C ALA A 28 3.03 -14.98 7.56
N ALA A 29 4.14 -14.33 7.91
CA ALA A 29 4.76 -14.45 9.23
C ALA A 29 3.79 -14.01 10.35
N ALA A 30 3.13 -12.86 10.19
CA ALA A 30 2.15 -12.37 11.15
C ALA A 30 0.96 -13.33 11.33
N LEU A 31 0.47 -13.93 10.23
CA LEU A 31 -0.61 -14.91 10.30
C LEU A 31 -0.21 -16.18 11.06
N LEU A 32 1.02 -16.68 10.85
CA LEU A 32 1.55 -17.84 11.57
C LEU A 32 1.75 -17.55 13.06
N GLU A 33 2.20 -16.33 13.40
CA GLU A 33 2.30 -15.88 14.79
C GLU A 33 0.94 -15.86 15.48
N VAL A 34 -0.09 -15.28 14.85
CA VAL A 34 -1.45 -15.25 15.38
C VAL A 34 -2.01 -16.66 15.58
N ALA A 35 -1.78 -17.56 14.61
CA ALA A 35 -2.23 -18.95 14.70
C ALA A 35 -1.54 -19.72 15.84
N GLY A 36 -0.26 -19.45 16.09
CA GLY A 36 0.53 -20.12 17.14
C GLY A 36 0.33 -19.54 18.55
N ALA A 37 0.04 -18.25 18.67
CA ALA A 37 -0.01 -17.56 19.97
C ALA A 37 -1.34 -17.71 20.72
N GLY A 38 -2.36 -18.33 20.13
CA GLY A 38 -3.69 -18.47 20.76
C GLY A 38 -4.33 -17.11 21.05
N VAL A 39 -4.15 -16.14 20.14
CA VAL A 39 -4.61 -14.76 20.32
C VAL A 39 -6.11 -14.75 20.64
N PRO A 40 -6.56 -14.03 21.69
CA PRO A 40 -7.98 -13.89 21.98
C PRO A 40 -8.69 -13.35 20.74
N GLY A 41 -9.82 -13.94 20.38
CA GLY A 41 -10.55 -13.58 19.16
C GLY A 41 -10.81 -12.07 19.02
N GLY A 42 -10.89 -11.61 17.79
CA GLY A 42 -11.08 -10.19 17.47
C GLY A 42 -10.64 -9.85 16.05
N VAL A 43 -10.80 -8.58 15.68
CA VAL A 43 -10.33 -8.06 14.40
C VAL A 43 -8.94 -7.44 14.59
N LEU A 44 -7.97 -7.90 13.80
CA LEU A 44 -6.60 -7.38 13.78
C LEU A 44 -6.32 -6.71 12.43
N HIS A 45 -5.51 -5.66 12.45
CA HIS A 45 -4.93 -5.08 11.25
C HIS A 45 -3.50 -5.57 11.08
N ALA A 46 -3.16 -6.04 9.88
CA ALA A 46 -1.81 -6.43 9.50
C ALA A 46 -1.40 -5.68 8.23
N ALA A 47 -0.49 -4.71 8.39
CA ALA A 47 0.15 -3.97 7.31
C ALA A 47 1.58 -3.60 7.72
N ASN A 48 2.50 -3.41 6.76
CA ASN A 48 3.81 -2.87 7.12
C ASN A 48 3.67 -1.42 7.59
N GLU A 49 4.68 -0.96 8.32
CA GLU A 49 4.68 0.37 8.93
C GLU A 49 4.69 1.50 7.89
N GLY A 50 4.21 2.66 8.33
CA GLY A 50 4.18 3.87 7.53
C GLY A 50 2.95 3.98 6.62
N ALA A 51 2.81 5.17 6.04
CA ALA A 51 1.76 5.51 5.10
C ALA A 51 2.40 6.23 3.91
N VAL A 52 2.01 5.85 2.70
CA VAL A 52 2.57 6.40 1.47
C VAL A 52 1.48 6.51 0.41
N SER A 53 1.56 7.56 -0.41
CA SER A 53 0.69 7.68 -1.58
C SER A 53 1.01 6.61 -2.62
N ARG A 54 0.04 6.24 -3.46
CA ARG A 54 0.31 5.33 -4.59
C ARG A 54 1.43 5.86 -5.50
N PHE A 55 1.48 7.18 -5.69
CA PHE A 55 2.53 7.86 -6.44
C PHE A 55 3.92 7.61 -5.82
N ALA A 56 4.11 7.92 -4.54
CA ALA A 56 5.41 7.74 -3.89
C ALA A 56 5.81 6.25 -3.81
N GLN A 57 4.86 5.33 -3.62
CA GLN A 57 5.10 3.89 -3.73
C GLN A 57 5.63 3.51 -5.12
N ALA A 58 5.06 4.08 -6.19
CA ALA A 58 5.48 3.79 -7.56
C ALA A 58 6.89 4.31 -7.87
N CYS A 59 7.23 5.52 -7.42
CA CYS A 59 8.58 6.08 -7.56
C CYS A 59 9.62 5.16 -6.89
N ALA A 60 9.37 4.74 -5.66
CA ALA A 60 10.26 3.82 -4.94
C ALA A 60 10.44 2.49 -5.70
N VAL A 61 9.36 1.92 -6.27
CA VAL A 61 9.49 0.69 -7.07
C VAL A 61 10.29 0.91 -8.36
N PHE A 62 10.19 2.08 -8.99
CA PHE A 62 10.99 2.41 -10.18
C PHE A 62 12.48 2.50 -9.82
N GLU A 63 12.81 3.20 -8.73
CA GLU A 63 14.17 3.30 -8.20
C GLU A 63 14.76 1.91 -7.91
N GLU A 64 14.02 1.06 -7.18
CA GLU A 64 14.44 -0.32 -6.86
C GLU A 64 14.59 -1.22 -8.10
N CYS A 65 13.88 -0.91 -9.20
CA CYS A 65 14.02 -1.62 -10.47
C CYS A 65 15.16 -1.06 -11.35
N GLY A 66 15.88 -0.02 -10.92
CA GLY A 66 16.88 0.69 -11.73
C GLY A 66 16.29 1.55 -12.85
N ALA A 67 14.99 1.86 -12.79
CA ALA A 67 14.31 2.73 -13.76
C ALA A 67 14.25 4.18 -13.25
N ASP A 68 14.08 5.13 -14.17
CA ASP A 68 13.97 6.55 -13.81
C ASP A 68 12.62 6.86 -13.10
N PRO A 69 12.61 7.20 -11.79
CA PRO A 69 11.38 7.53 -11.07
C PRO A 69 10.65 8.76 -11.62
N ARG A 70 11.33 9.66 -12.34
CA ARG A 70 10.72 10.84 -12.97
C ARG A 70 9.72 10.49 -14.07
N ARG A 71 9.71 9.24 -14.53
CA ARG A 71 8.69 8.71 -15.44
C ARG A 71 7.33 8.52 -14.78
N VAL A 72 7.29 8.44 -13.45
CA VAL A 72 6.06 8.41 -12.68
C VAL A 72 5.57 9.84 -12.51
N ARG A 73 4.36 10.16 -12.98
CA ARG A 73 3.76 11.48 -12.90
C ARG A 73 2.58 11.46 -11.92
N PRO A 74 2.48 12.44 -11.01
CA PRO A 74 1.37 12.50 -10.06
C PRO A 74 0.11 13.01 -10.75
N VAL A 75 -1.01 12.37 -10.44
CA VAL A 75 -2.36 12.77 -10.89
C VAL A 75 -3.34 12.71 -9.73
N SER A 76 -4.48 13.39 -9.85
CA SER A 76 -5.60 13.23 -8.90
C SER A 76 -6.47 12.03 -9.31
N SER A 77 -7.07 11.37 -8.32
CA SER A 77 -8.13 10.38 -8.49
C SER A 77 -9.31 10.85 -9.35
N ALA A 78 -9.56 12.17 -9.42
CA ALA A 78 -10.57 12.74 -10.32
C ALA A 78 -10.29 12.45 -11.81
N GLN A 79 -9.02 12.26 -12.18
CA GLN A 79 -8.61 11.92 -13.55
C GLN A 79 -8.77 10.43 -13.86
N PHE A 80 -9.03 9.60 -12.85
CA PHE A 80 -9.20 8.15 -12.97
C PHE A 80 -10.53 7.70 -12.33
N PRO A 81 -11.69 8.09 -12.91
CA PRO A 81 -12.98 7.69 -12.38
C PRO A 81 -13.11 6.16 -12.40
N ARG A 82 -13.51 5.59 -11.27
CA ARG A 82 -13.77 4.16 -11.11
C ARG A 82 -15.19 3.94 -10.59
N PRO A 83 -15.87 2.84 -10.99
CA PRO A 83 -17.22 2.55 -10.49
C PRO A 83 -17.31 2.50 -8.96
N ALA A 84 -16.28 1.98 -8.30
CA ALA A 84 -16.17 1.98 -6.84
C ALA A 84 -15.28 3.13 -6.36
N PRO A 85 -15.80 4.04 -5.51
CA PRO A 85 -14.99 5.05 -4.85
C PRO A 85 -13.88 4.41 -4.04
N ARG A 86 -12.73 5.08 -3.99
CA ARG A 86 -11.55 4.58 -3.28
C ARG A 86 -11.25 5.56 -2.15
N PRO A 87 -11.00 5.06 -0.93
CA PRO A 87 -10.63 5.94 0.17
C PRO A 87 -9.39 6.75 -0.20
N SER A 88 -9.40 8.04 0.13
CA SER A 88 -8.20 8.88 0.05
C SER A 88 -7.14 8.44 1.06
N TYR A 89 -7.56 7.81 2.16
CA TYR A 89 -6.69 7.26 3.20
C TYR A 89 -7.16 5.88 3.65
N SER A 90 -6.28 4.89 3.56
CA SER A 90 -6.52 3.49 3.96
C SER A 90 -5.33 2.85 4.66
N ALA A 91 -4.35 3.65 5.12
CA ALA A 91 -3.25 3.15 5.93
C ALA A 91 -3.78 2.64 7.27
N LEU A 92 -3.30 1.48 7.71
CA LEU A 92 -3.74 0.82 8.93
C LEU A 92 -2.60 0.80 9.94
N GLY A 93 -2.90 1.09 11.21
CA GLY A 93 -1.96 0.89 12.30
C GLY A 93 -2.03 -0.54 12.84
N GLY A 94 -0.88 -1.11 13.21
CA GLY A 94 -0.79 -2.44 13.86
C GLY A 94 -1.16 -2.46 15.35
N ARG A 95 -1.51 -1.31 15.93
CA ARG A 95 -2.00 -1.27 17.32
C ARG A 95 -3.45 -1.75 17.37
N PRO A 96 -3.81 -2.67 18.29
CA PRO A 96 -5.20 -2.98 18.56
C PRO A 96 -5.95 -1.71 18.90
N GLY A 97 -7.09 -1.49 18.25
CA GLY A 97 -8.02 -0.44 18.65
C GLY A 97 -8.54 -0.68 20.07
N PRO A 98 -9.08 0.36 20.74
CA PRO A 98 -9.76 0.15 22.01
C PRO A 98 -10.87 -0.89 21.83
N ARG A 99 -10.99 -1.85 22.76
CA ARG A 99 -12.13 -2.77 22.76
C ARG A 99 -13.40 -1.95 22.98
N PRO A 100 -14.46 -2.14 22.18
CA PRO A 100 -15.77 -1.59 22.53
C PRO A 100 -16.20 -2.18 23.87
N ALA A 101 -16.80 -1.33 24.72
CA ALA A 101 -17.34 -1.71 26.02
C ALA A 101 -18.52 -2.68 25.88
#